data_AF-A0A2T7GB55-F1
#
_entry.id   AF-A0A2T7GB55-F1
#
_cell.length_a   1.000
_cell.length_b   1.000
_cell.length_c   1.000
_cell.angle_alpha   90.00
_cell.angle_beta   90.00
_cell.angle_gamma   90.00
#
_symmetry.space_group_name_H-M   'P 1'
#
loop_
_entity.id
_entity.type
_entity.pdbx_description
1 polymer ?
#
loop_
_entity_poly.entity_id
_entity_poly.type
_entity_poly.pdbx_seq_one_letter_code
_entity_poly.pdbx_strand_id
1 'polypeptide(L)'
;MRYRPEIDGLRAVAVVPVILFHAGFSAFSGGYVGVDVFFVISGYLITTILISDREAGTYSLLGFYERRARRILPALFFVMVCTIPFAWRWISPEQFEDYARSQAFAALFISNVHFLENSGYYDIASGFRPLLHTWSLAV
;
A
#
# COMPACT_ATOMS: atom_id res chain seq x y z
N MET A 1 11.65 21.96 -2.14
CA MET A 1 12.77 21.08 -1.74
C MET A 1 13.39 20.42 -2.98
N ARG A 2 14.71 20.21 -3.00
CA ARG A 2 15.39 19.44 -4.06
C ARG A 2 15.04 17.96 -3.90
N TYR A 3 14.80 17.26 -5.01
CA TYR A 3 14.56 15.82 -5.01
C TYR A 3 15.75 15.06 -4.39
N ARG A 4 15.46 14.15 -3.45
CA ARG A 4 16.45 13.36 -2.70
C ARG A 4 16.32 11.86 -3.03
N PRO A 5 16.96 11.39 -4.11
CA PRO A 5 16.84 9.99 -4.55
C PRO A 5 17.31 8.98 -3.49
N GLU A 6 18.24 9.38 -2.62
CA GLU A 6 18.75 8.55 -1.53
C GLU A 6 17.65 8.13 -0.54
N ILE A 7 16.65 8.98 -0.30
CA ILE A 7 15.53 8.66 0.60
C ILE A 7 14.57 7.67 -0.05
N ASP A 8 14.34 7.79 -1.35
CA ASP A 8 13.56 6.80 -2.10
C ASP A 8 14.28 5.46 -2.14
N GLY A 9 15.61 5.45 -2.23
CA GLY A 9 16.43 4.26 -2.10
C GLY A 9 16.27 3.58 -0.74
N LEU A 10 16.31 4.34 0.36
CA LEU A 10 16.08 3.81 1.71
C LEU A 10 14.67 3.21 1.86
N ARG A 11 13.66 3.85 1.27
CA ARG A 11 12.29 3.30 1.22
C ARG A 11 12.24 1.98 0.45
N ALA A 12 12.93 1.89 -0.68
CA ALA A 12 13.00 0.66 -1.45
C ALA A 12 13.67 -0.47 -0.64
N VAL A 13 14.79 -0.18 0.03
CA VAL A 13 15.47 -1.16 0.91
C VAL A 13 14.56 -1.60 2.05
N ALA A 14 13.79 -0.70 2.66
CA ALA A 14 12.86 -1.04 3.74
C ALA A 14 11.77 -2.05 3.31
N VAL A 15 11.37 -2.05 2.04
CA VAL A 15 10.36 -2.97 1.50
C VAL A 15 10.92 -4.35 1.17
N VAL A 16 12.23 -4.49 0.91
CA VAL A 16 12.83 -5.78 0.53
C VAL A 16 12.60 -6.88 1.58
N PRO A 17 12.88 -6.66 2.88
CA PRO A 17 12.58 -7.65 3.92
C PRO A 17 11.09 -8.02 3.99
N VAL A 18 10.18 -7.07 3.73
CA VAL A 18 8.73 -7.31 3.71
C VAL A 18 8.37 -8.28 2.60
N ILE A 19 8.92 -8.09 1.39
CA ILE A 19 8.71 -8.98 0.25
C ILE A 19 9.26 -10.38 0.56
N LEU A 20 10.49 -10.47 1.08
CA LEU A 20 11.14 -11.75 1.37
C LEU A 20 10.42 -12.52 2.48
N PHE A 21 9.87 -11.81 3.47
CA PHE A 21 9.01 -12.40 4.49
C PHE A 21 7.76 -13.05 3.87
N HIS A 22 7.04 -12.34 3.01
CA HIS A 22 5.84 -12.88 2.35
C HIS A 22 6.15 -13.96 1.31
N ALA A 23 7.36 -13.95 0.74
CA ALA A 23 7.84 -14.99 -0.16
C ALA A 23 8.29 -16.28 0.57
N GLY A 24 8.21 -16.32 1.91
CA GLY A 24 8.48 -17.52 2.71
C GLY A 24 9.95 -17.76 3.06
N PHE A 25 10.83 -16.75 2.91
CA PHE A 25 12.23 -16.89 3.30
C PHE A 25 12.37 -16.81 4.82
N SER A 26 12.72 -17.93 5.47
CA SER A 26 12.83 -18.04 6.94
C SER A 26 13.86 -17.10 7.56
N ALA A 27 14.92 -16.74 6.82
CA ALA A 27 15.91 -15.75 7.23
C ALA A 27 15.33 -14.33 7.44
N PHE A 28 14.13 -14.07 6.90
CA PHE A 28 13.44 -12.78 6.96
C PHE A 28 12.15 -12.86 7.80
N SER A 29 12.07 -13.75 8.79
CA SER A 29 10.92 -13.86 9.70
C SER A 29 10.55 -12.55 10.42
N GLY A 30 11.51 -11.63 10.57
CA GLY A 30 11.32 -10.27 11.10
C GLY A 30 10.98 -9.19 10.05
N GLY A 31 10.63 -9.56 8.81
CA GLY A 31 10.49 -8.62 7.69
C GLY A 31 9.42 -7.54 7.90
N TYR A 32 8.47 -7.74 8.81
CA TYR A 32 7.47 -6.74 9.18
C TYR A 32 8.08 -5.42 9.71
N VAL A 33 9.27 -5.46 10.31
CA VAL A 33 9.99 -4.25 10.75
C VAL A 33 10.26 -3.29 9.57
N GLY A 34 10.40 -3.83 8.36
CA GLY A 34 10.54 -3.03 7.14
C GLY A 34 9.35 -2.11 6.88
N VAL A 35 8.14 -2.49 7.29
CA VAL A 35 6.93 -1.66 7.19
C VAL A 35 7.04 -0.44 8.09
N ASP A 36 7.45 -0.64 9.34
CA ASP A 36 7.62 0.45 10.32
C ASP A 36 8.66 1.47 9.83
N VAL A 37 9.82 0.97 9.37
CA VAL A 37 10.88 1.82 8.82
C VAL A 37 10.38 2.60 7.60
N PHE A 38 9.65 1.95 6.68
CA PHE A 38 9.09 2.60 5.50
C PHE A 38 8.12 3.72 5.88
N PHE A 39 7.25 3.52 6.88
CA PHE A 39 6.30 4.53 7.33
C PHE A 39 6.99 5.69 8.04
N VAL A 40 8.00 5.43 8.87
CA VAL A 40 8.78 6.50 9.52
C VAL A 40 9.44 7.41 8.48
N ILE A 41 10.10 6.83 7.47
CA ILE A 41 10.74 7.60 6.40
C ILE A 41 9.69 8.39 5.58
N SER A 42 8.56 7.75 5.28
CA SER A 42 7.48 8.40 4.53
C SER A 42 6.86 9.55 5.32
N GLY A 43 6.66 9.39 6.63
CA GLY A 43 6.18 10.43 7.55
C GLY A 43 7.14 11.61 7.62
N TYR A 44 8.43 11.36 7.80
CA TYR A 44 9.46 12.40 7.74
C TYR A 44 9.40 13.18 6.42
N LEU A 45 9.32 12.49 5.28
CA LEU A 45 9.26 13.13 3.96
C LEU A 45 7.99 13.98 3.79
N ILE A 46 6.83 13.43 4.13
CA ILE A 46 5.53 14.13 4.04
C ILE A 46 5.55 15.38 4.92
N THR A 47 5.93 15.25 6.19
CA THR A 47 6.00 16.39 7.11
C THR A 47 6.96 17.47 6.61
N THR A 48 8.15 17.08 6.13
CA THR A 48 9.11 18.06 5.62
C THR A 48 8.56 18.78 4.37
N ILE A 49 7.85 18.08 3.47
CA ILE A 49 7.19 18.69 2.31
C ILE A 49 6.12 19.69 2.75
N LEU A 50 5.26 19.32 3.71
CA LEU A 50 4.18 20.18 4.19
C LEU A 50 4.72 21.45 4.88
N ILE A 51 5.80 21.33 5.66
CA ILE A 51 6.47 22.47 6.29
C ILE A 51 7.06 23.39 5.21
N SER A 52 7.81 22.85 4.26
CA SER A 52 8.39 23.65 3.17
C SER A 52 7.33 24.33 2.31
N ASP A 53 6.24 23.64 1.97
CA ASP A 53 5.14 24.23 1.20
C ASP A 53 4.47 25.37 2.00
N ARG A 54 4.38 25.23 3.33
CA ARG A 54 3.83 26.26 4.23
C ARG A 54 4.75 27.47 4.33
N GLU A 55 6.05 27.28 4.50
CA GLU A 55 7.06 28.35 4.52
C GLU A 55 7.13 29.11 3.20
N ALA A 56 6.93 28.42 2.07
CA ALA A 56 6.89 29.02 0.74
C ALA A 56 5.54 29.70 0.39
N GLY A 57 4.52 29.59 1.25
CA GLY A 57 3.17 30.11 0.98
C GLY A 57 2.40 29.35 -0.10
N THR A 58 2.86 28.17 -0.51
CA THR A 58 2.28 27.32 -1.56
C THR A 58 1.51 26.12 -1.01
N TYR A 59 1.25 26.09 0.30
CA TYR A 59 0.54 25.00 0.96
C TYR A 59 -0.88 24.82 0.41
N SER A 60 -1.16 23.61 -0.07
CA SER A 60 -2.50 23.19 -0.47
C SER A 60 -2.68 21.73 -0.12
N LEU A 61 -3.64 21.44 0.77
CA LEU A 61 -4.00 20.06 1.12
C LEU A 61 -4.52 19.30 -0.10
N LEU A 62 -5.35 19.97 -0.92
CA LEU A 62 -5.84 19.40 -2.17
C LEU A 62 -4.69 19.11 -3.14
N GLY A 63 -3.75 20.06 -3.30
CA GLY A 63 -2.58 19.87 -4.15
C GLY A 63 -1.65 18.75 -3.65
N PHE A 64 -1.53 18.57 -2.34
CA PHE A 64 -0.80 17.44 -1.75
C PHE A 64 -1.43 16.09 -2.14
N TYR A 65 -2.75 15.94 -1.94
CA TYR A 65 -3.45 14.71 -2.27
C TYR A 65 -3.51 14.46 -3.78
N GLU A 66 -3.64 15.50 -4.60
CA GLU A 66 -3.60 15.41 -6.06
C GLU A 66 -2.26 14.85 -6.57
N ARG A 67 -1.13 15.35 -6.05
CA ARG A 67 0.20 14.80 -6.37
C ARG A 67 0.34 13.35 -5.91
N ARG A 68 -0.18 13.01 -4.74
CA ARG A 68 -0.19 11.62 -4.23
C ARG A 68 -1.04 10.71 -5.12
N ALA A 69 -2.22 11.16 -5.54
CA ALA A 69 -3.13 10.44 -6.41
C ALA A 69 -2.50 10.16 -7.79
N ARG A 70 -1.90 11.17 -8.44
CA ARG A 70 -1.19 10.99 -9.72
C ARG A 70 -0.06 9.96 -9.66
N ARG A 71 0.56 9.80 -8.48
CA ARG A 71 1.66 8.83 -8.28
C ARG A 71 1.14 7.42 -7.98
N ILE A 72 0.07 7.28 -7.20
CA ILE A 72 -0.39 5.97 -6.67
C ILE A 72 -1.48 5.36 -7.54
N LEU A 73 -2.47 6.14 -7.99
CA LEU A 73 -3.64 5.62 -8.71
C LEU A 73 -3.28 4.85 -9.99
N PRO A 74 -2.34 5.28 -10.84
CA PRO A 74 -2.02 4.54 -12.06
C PRO A 74 -1.53 3.12 -11.77
N ALA A 75 -0.65 2.96 -10.79
CA ALA A 75 -0.13 1.66 -10.38
C ALA A 75 -1.20 0.80 -9.70
N LEU A 76 -2.03 1.41 -8.85
CA LEU A 76 -3.14 0.72 -8.19
C LEU A 76 -4.13 0.16 -9.22
N PHE A 77 -4.67 1.01 -10.11
CA PHE A 77 -5.63 0.56 -11.11
C PHE A 77 -5.03 -0.45 -12.08
N PHE A 78 -3.74 -0.33 -12.42
CA PHE A 78 -3.05 -1.33 -13.20
C PHE A 78 -3.07 -2.71 -12.51
N VAL A 79 -2.68 -2.78 -11.23
CA VAL A 79 -2.72 -4.04 -10.45
C VAL A 79 -4.15 -4.57 -10.32
N MET A 80 -5.12 -3.69 -10.04
CA MET A 80 -6.53 -4.06 -9.94
C MET A 80 -7.03 -4.70 -11.24
N VAL A 81 -6.75 -4.10 -12.39
CA VAL A 81 -7.16 -4.63 -13.70
C VAL A 81 -6.45 -5.94 -14.02
N CYS A 82 -5.13 -5.99 -13.79
CA CYS A 82 -4.33 -7.18 -14.07
C CYS A 82 -4.76 -8.39 -13.23
N THR A 83 -5.24 -8.19 -12.01
CA THR A 83 -5.66 -9.30 -11.13
C THR A 83 -7.02 -9.88 -11.48
N ILE A 84 -7.90 -9.17 -12.18
CA ILE A 84 -9.26 -9.62 -12.55
C ILE A 84 -9.27 -10.96 -13.33
N PRO A 85 -8.53 -11.13 -14.45
CA PRO A 85 -8.57 -12.37 -15.21
C PRO A 85 -8.06 -13.57 -14.40
N PHE A 86 -7.09 -13.33 -13.52
CA PHE A 86 -6.52 -14.36 -12.64
C PHE A 86 -7.50 -14.75 -11.54
N ALA A 87 -8.14 -13.78 -10.89
CA ALA A 87 -9.19 -14.04 -9.91
C ALA A 87 -10.34 -14.82 -10.55
N TRP A 88 -10.85 -14.35 -11.70
CA TRP A 88 -11.94 -15.04 -12.39
C TRP A 88 -11.61 -16.49 -12.76
N ARG A 89 -10.34 -16.80 -13.05
CA ARG A 89 -9.91 -18.14 -13.43
C ARG A 89 -9.57 -19.07 -12.27
N TRP A 90 -9.10 -18.55 -11.13
CA TRP A 90 -8.48 -19.37 -10.07
C TRP A 90 -9.24 -19.45 -8.75
N ILE A 91 -10.14 -18.52 -8.42
CA ILE A 91 -10.89 -18.54 -7.15
C ILE A 91 -12.35 -18.95 -7.35
N SER A 92 -13.00 -19.44 -6.29
CA SER A 92 -14.41 -19.86 -6.34
C SER A 92 -15.36 -18.68 -6.51
N PRO A 93 -16.63 -18.88 -6.94
CA PRO A 93 -17.61 -17.81 -7.04
C PRO A 93 -17.82 -17.04 -5.72
N GLU A 94 -17.86 -17.75 -4.59
CA GLU A 94 -17.97 -17.14 -3.25
C GLU A 94 -16.75 -16.25 -2.93
N GLN A 95 -15.53 -16.71 -3.23
CA GLN A 95 -14.32 -15.92 -3.05
C GLN A 95 -14.25 -14.72 -4.00
N PHE A 96 -14.85 -14.83 -5.19
CA PHE A 96 -14.90 -13.75 -6.17
C PHE A 96 -15.75 -12.58 -5.69
N GLU A 97 -16.81 -12.82 -4.92
CA GLU A 97 -17.60 -11.75 -4.29
C GLU A 97 -16.77 -10.95 -3.27
N ASP A 98 -15.97 -11.63 -2.43
CA ASP A 98 -15.03 -10.99 -1.50
C ASP A 98 -13.96 -10.19 -2.26
N TYR A 99 -13.40 -10.76 -3.33
CA TYR A 99 -12.44 -10.08 -4.21
C TYR A 99 -13.04 -8.82 -4.86
N ALA A 100 -14.27 -8.89 -5.38
CA ALA A 100 -14.95 -7.74 -5.98
C ALA A 100 -15.21 -6.63 -4.95
N ARG A 101 -15.56 -7.00 -3.71
CA ARG A 101 -15.67 -6.06 -2.59
C ARG A 101 -14.31 -5.43 -2.27
N SER A 102 -13.26 -6.24 -2.17
CA SER A 102 -11.88 -5.76 -1.97
C SER A 102 -11.45 -4.75 -3.04
N GLN A 103 -11.82 -4.96 -4.32
CA GLN A 103 -11.56 -4.00 -5.40
C GLN A 103 -12.22 -2.63 -5.13
N ALA A 104 -13.50 -2.63 -4.74
CA ALA A 104 -14.22 -1.38 -4.45
C ALA A 104 -13.60 -0.62 -3.28
N PHE A 105 -13.25 -1.32 -2.20
CA PHE A 105 -12.63 -0.70 -1.03
C PHE A 105 -11.19 -0.24 -1.30
N ALA A 106 -10.44 -0.96 -2.14
CA ALA A 106 -9.12 -0.55 -2.59
C ALA A 106 -9.17 0.72 -3.45
N ALA A 107 -10.11 0.82 -4.40
CA ALA A 107 -10.30 2.02 -5.22
C ALA A 107 -10.61 3.26 -4.37
N LEU A 108 -11.32 3.07 -3.26
CA LEU A 108 -11.72 4.13 -2.33
C LEU A 108 -10.68 4.38 -1.23
N PHE A 109 -9.54 3.68 -1.21
CA PHE A 109 -8.52 3.80 -0.17
C PHE A 109 -9.04 3.52 1.25
N ILE A 110 -10.02 2.62 1.36
CA ILE A 110 -10.65 2.21 2.63
C ILE A 110 -10.52 0.70 2.88
N SER A 111 -9.56 0.04 2.25
CA SER A 111 -9.31 -1.40 2.41
C SER A 111 -9.23 -1.86 3.87
N ASN A 112 -8.73 -1.01 4.77
CA ASN A 112 -8.63 -1.31 6.19
C ASN A 112 -10.00 -1.57 6.85
N VAL A 113 -11.06 -0.91 6.39
CA VAL A 113 -12.43 -1.16 6.89
C VAL A 113 -12.89 -2.56 6.49
N HIS A 114 -12.70 -2.91 5.22
CA HIS A 114 -13.07 -4.24 4.71
C HIS A 114 -12.29 -5.37 5.39
N PHE A 115 -10.99 -5.18 5.63
CA PHE A 115 -10.18 -6.20 6.29
C PHE A 115 -10.45 -6.30 7.80
N LEU A 116 -10.79 -5.20 8.47
CA LEU A 116 -11.18 -5.21 9.88
C LEU A 116 -12.43 -6.08 10.12
N GLU A 117 -13.40 -6.01 9.21
CA GLU A 117 -14.65 -6.78 9.30
C GLU A 117 -14.47 -8.26 8.94
N ASN A 118 -13.44 -8.63 8.17
CA ASN A 118 -13.34 -9.94 7.51
C ASN A 118 -12.06 -10.74 7.82
N SER A 119 -11.19 -10.28 8.74
CA SER A 119 -9.96 -11.00 9.13
C SER A 119 -9.14 -10.26 10.19
N GLY A 120 -8.66 -10.99 11.21
CA GLY A 120 -7.52 -10.50 12.00
C GLY A 120 -6.28 -10.34 11.10
N TYR A 121 -5.45 -9.33 11.37
CA TYR A 121 -4.19 -9.01 10.66
C TYR A 121 -3.21 -10.20 10.49
N TYR A 122 -3.43 -11.30 11.23
CA TYR A 122 -2.61 -12.52 11.25
C TYR A 122 -3.32 -13.78 10.73
N ASP A 123 -4.48 -13.66 10.08
CA ASP A 123 -5.24 -14.86 9.70
C ASP A 123 -4.65 -15.60 8.49
N ILE A 124 -4.63 -16.94 8.58
CA ILE A 124 -3.95 -17.89 7.69
C ILE A 124 -4.62 -17.93 6.29
N ALA A 125 -5.79 -17.29 6.14
CA ALA A 125 -6.50 -17.10 4.88
C ALA A 125 -5.90 -16.01 3.96
N SER A 126 -4.87 -15.29 4.40
CA SER A 126 -4.22 -14.19 3.66
C SER A 126 -3.71 -14.57 2.26
N GLY A 127 -3.29 -15.82 2.06
CA GLY A 127 -2.76 -16.30 0.78
C GLY A 127 -3.75 -16.29 -0.38
N PHE A 128 -5.06 -16.21 -0.10
CA PHE A 128 -6.12 -16.21 -1.13
C PHE A 128 -6.73 -14.83 -1.38
N ARG A 129 -6.17 -13.76 -0.84
CA ARG A 129 -6.66 -12.38 -1.02
C ARG A 129 -5.68 -11.54 -1.83
N PRO A 130 -5.85 -11.47 -3.17
CA PRO A 130 -4.90 -10.79 -4.07
C PRO A 130 -4.63 -9.33 -3.72
N LEU A 131 -5.62 -8.65 -3.10
CA LEU A 131 -5.57 -7.22 -2.79
C LEU A 131 -5.28 -6.95 -1.31
N LEU A 132 -4.92 -7.96 -0.52
CA LEU A 132 -4.66 -7.76 0.91
C LEU A 132 -3.64 -6.65 1.14
N HIS A 133 -2.57 -6.62 0.36
CA HIS A 133 -1.48 -5.64 0.47
C HIS A 133 -1.89 -4.17 0.20
N THR A 134 -3.12 -3.89 -0.27
CA THR A 134 -3.60 -2.51 -0.40
C THR A 134 -3.94 -1.86 0.95
N TRP A 135 -3.94 -2.62 2.05
CA TRP A 135 -4.14 -2.10 3.41
C TRP A 135 -3.19 -0.95 3.75
N SER A 136 -1.93 -1.02 3.32
CA SER A 136 -0.92 0.01 3.60
C SER A 136 -1.16 1.32 2.84
N LEU A 137 -2.03 1.31 1.83
CA LEU A 137 -2.43 2.52 1.10
C LEU A 137 -3.54 3.29 1.83
N ALA A 138 -4.34 2.59 2.64
CA ALA A 138 -5.50 3.11 3.37
C ALA A 138 -5.11 3.69 4.76
N VAL A 139 -3.91 4.27 4.86
CA VAL A 139 -3.34 4.91 6.06
C VAL A 139 -3.39 6.43 5.93
#